data_AF-A0A6H1ZEK9-F1
#
_entry.id   AF-A0A6H1ZEK9-F1
#
_cell.length_a   1.000
_cell.length_b   1.000
_cell.length_c   1.000
_cell.angle_alpha   90.00
_cell.angle_beta   90.00
_cell.angle_gamma   90.00
#
_symmetry.space_group_name_H-M   'P 1'
#
loop_
_entity.id
_entity.type
_entity.pdbx_description
1 polymer ?
#
loop_
_entity_poly.entity_id
_entity_poly.type
_entity_poly.pdbx_seq_one_letter_code
_entity_poly.pdbx_strand_id
1 'polypeptide(L)'
;MDKLINKHVDNIEILENQLDLIIENEISKIDIDAILDNPKAELQRVIDIIKRIFLDEYADKAIELGFDFGRKMDKKIEDDKTILIDNSKDPKLNDKS
;
A
#
# COMPACT_ATOMS: atom_id res chain seq x y z
N MET A 1 7.65 -12.35 13.49
CA MET A 1 7.13 -11.72 12.25
C MET A 1 6.43 -10.40 12.53
N ASP A 2 5.75 -10.27 13.67
CA ASP A 2 4.89 -9.13 14.04
C ASP A 2 5.56 -7.74 13.88
N LYS A 3 6.81 -7.59 14.32
CA LYS A 3 7.55 -6.31 14.11
C LYS A 3 7.75 -5.93 12.64
N LEU A 4 7.85 -6.92 11.74
CA LEU A 4 8.02 -6.69 10.30
C LEU A 4 6.68 -6.30 9.66
N ILE A 5 5.61 -6.99 10.07
CA ILE A 5 4.23 -6.68 9.64
C ILE A 5 3.86 -5.26 10.07
N ASN A 6 4.04 -4.93 11.35
CA ASN A 6 3.73 -3.60 11.87
C ASN A 6 4.51 -2.51 11.13
N LYS A 7 5.82 -2.71 10.91
CA LYS A 7 6.62 -1.75 10.13
C LYS A 7 6.12 -1.57 8.69
N HIS A 8 5.60 -2.62 8.07
CA HIS A 8 5.04 -2.52 6.73
C HIS A 8 3.71 -1.77 6.72
N VAL A 9 2.84 -2.00 7.71
CA VAL A 9 1.61 -1.24 7.93
C VAL A 9 1.93 0.23 8.18
N ASP A 10 2.89 0.54 9.07
CA ASP A 10 3.33 1.92 9.34
C ASP A 10 3.80 2.63 8.05
N ASN A 11 4.51 1.92 7.16
CA ASN A 11 4.97 2.50 5.90
C ASN A 11 3.81 2.78 4.93
N ILE A 12 2.75 1.95 4.94
CA ILE A 12 1.54 2.19 4.15
C ILE A 12 0.81 3.42 4.70
N GLU A 13 0.65 3.53 6.01
CA GLU A 13 0.03 4.71 6.64
C GLU A 13 0.81 6.00 6.35
N ILE A 14 2.15 5.96 6.32
CA ILE A 14 2.97 7.12 5.92
C ILE A 14 2.67 7.52 4.48
N LEU A 15 2.55 6.56 3.56
CA LEU A 15 2.21 6.85 2.17
C LEU A 15 0.81 7.47 2.05
N GLU A 16 -0.17 6.92 2.75
CA GLU A 16 -1.54 7.45 2.78
C GLU A 16 -1.57 8.91 3.26
N ASN A 17 -0.89 9.21 4.38
CA ASN A 17 -0.80 10.57 4.90
C ASN A 17 -0.13 11.55 3.90
N GLN A 18 0.89 11.09 3.17
CA GLN A 18 1.51 11.90 2.12
C GLN A 18 0.56 12.16 0.95
N LEU A 19 -0.25 11.16 0.58
CA LEU A 19 -1.28 11.25 -0.46
C LEU A 19 -2.33 12.30 -0.09
N ASP A 20 -2.81 12.26 1.14
CA ASP A 20 -3.81 13.19 1.65
C ASP A 20 -3.30 14.64 1.61
N LEU A 21 -2.07 14.89 2.03
CA LEU A 21 -1.45 16.22 1.95
C LEU A 21 -1.33 16.74 0.51
N ILE A 22 -1.02 15.86 -0.45
CA ILE A 22 -0.95 16.23 -1.86
C ILE A 22 -2.35 16.58 -2.38
N ILE A 23 -3.35 15.77 -2.05
CA ILE A 23 -4.75 16.02 -2.43
C ILE A 23 -5.25 17.35 -1.85
N GLU A 24 -5.00 17.61 -0.55
CA GLU A 24 -5.36 18.88 0.09
C GLU A 24 -4.71 20.07 -0.60
N ASN A 25 -3.43 19.95 -0.96
CA ASN A 25 -2.72 21.00 -1.70
C ASN A 25 -3.35 21.25 -3.08
N GLU A 26 -3.71 20.20 -3.83
CA GLU A 26 -4.40 20.37 -5.12
C GLU A 26 -5.79 21.00 -4.97
N ILE A 27 -6.54 20.65 -3.93
CA ILE A 27 -7.83 21.28 -3.62
C ILE A 27 -7.63 22.75 -3.25
N SER A 28 -6.57 23.08 -2.49
CA SER A 28 -6.28 24.47 -2.10
C SER A 28 -5.95 25.40 -3.27
N LYS A 29 -5.52 24.83 -4.40
CA LYS A 29 -5.21 25.55 -5.64
C LYS A 29 -6.44 25.85 -6.49
N ILE A 30 -7.62 25.37 -6.09
CA ILE A 30 -8.83 25.63 -6.85
C ILE A 30 -9.18 27.10 -6.73
N ASP A 31 -9.29 27.76 -7.89
CA ASP A 31 -9.78 29.11 -7.98
C ASP A 31 -11.30 29.13 -7.78
N ILE A 32 -11.75 29.77 -6.70
CA ILE A 32 -13.17 29.86 -6.35
C ILE A 32 -13.95 30.59 -7.45
N ASP A 33 -13.36 31.58 -8.12
CA ASP A 33 -14.02 32.31 -9.19
C ASP A 33 -14.22 31.40 -10.42
N ALA A 34 -13.25 30.51 -10.70
CA ALA A 34 -13.39 29.49 -11.74
C ALA A 34 -14.47 28.43 -11.40
N ILE A 35 -14.66 28.10 -10.11
CA ILE A 35 -15.79 27.25 -9.67
C ILE A 35 -17.12 27.94 -9.94
N LEU A 36 -17.23 29.25 -9.68
CA LEU A 36 -18.48 29.99 -9.90
C LEU A 36 -18.85 30.06 -11.38
N ASP A 37 -17.86 30.17 -12.27
CA ASP A 37 -18.05 30.22 -13.72
C ASP A 37 -18.33 28.85 -14.35
N ASN A 38 -17.59 27.80 -13.95
CA ASN A 38 -17.80 26.45 -14.48
C ASN A 38 -17.40 25.36 -13.47
N PRO A 39 -18.27 25.06 -12.49
CA PRO A 39 -17.93 24.19 -11.36
C PRO A 39 -17.64 22.75 -11.81
N LYS A 40 -18.34 22.28 -12.86
CA LYS A 40 -18.19 20.90 -13.33
C LYS A 40 -16.83 20.67 -13.98
N ALA A 41 -16.37 21.60 -14.83
CA ALA A 41 -15.08 21.47 -15.49
C ALA A 41 -13.93 21.54 -14.47
N GLU A 42 -14.03 22.44 -13.49
CA GLU A 42 -12.98 22.65 -12.52
C GLU A 42 -12.85 21.50 -11.53
N LEU A 43 -13.97 20.98 -11.01
CA LEU A 43 -13.97 19.78 -10.18
C LEU A 43 -13.47 18.55 -10.95
N GLN A 44 -13.84 18.41 -12.22
CA GLN A 44 -13.35 17.31 -13.05
C GLN A 44 -11.83 17.41 -13.27
N ARG A 45 -11.30 18.62 -13.51
CA ARG A 45 -9.86 18.87 -13.64
C ARG A 45 -9.09 18.41 -12.40
N VAL A 46 -9.59 18.76 -11.21
CA VAL A 46 -8.98 18.36 -9.93
C VAL A 46 -9.02 16.85 -9.74
N ILE A 47 -10.17 16.22 -10.02
CA ILE A 47 -10.30 14.76 -9.96
C ILE A 47 -9.29 14.07 -10.88
N ASP A 48 -9.12 14.58 -12.10
CA ASP A 48 -8.21 13.98 -13.07
C ASP A 48 -6.73 14.16 -12.67
N ILE A 49 -6.38 15.28 -12.03
CA ILE A 49 -5.05 15.49 -11.44
C ILE A 49 -4.80 14.51 -10.30
N ILE A 50 -5.76 14.36 -9.38
CA ILE A 50 -5.64 13.43 -8.24
C ILE A 50 -5.48 11.98 -8.76
N LYS A 51 -6.30 11.59 -9.74
CA LYS A 51 -6.20 10.25 -10.37
C LYS A 51 -4.83 10.01 -10.97
N ARG A 52 -4.28 11.02 -11.66
CA ARG A 52 -2.97 10.93 -12.27
C ARG A 52 -1.86 10.79 -11.23
N ILE A 53 -1.89 11.56 -10.15
CA ILE A 53 -0.95 11.43 -9.02
C ILE A 53 -1.01 10.01 -8.44
N PHE A 54 -2.21 9.48 -8.26
CA PHE A 54 -2.40 8.13 -7.72
C PHE A 54 -1.80 7.05 -8.64
N LEU A 55 -2.09 7.14 -9.95
CA LEU A 55 -1.63 6.15 -10.94
C LEU A 55 -0.13 6.26 -11.24
N ASP A 56 0.40 7.48 -11.39
CA ASP A 56 1.77 7.71 -11.85
C ASP A 56 2.79 7.58 -10.70
N GLU A 57 2.43 7.96 -9.46
CA GLU A 57 3.41 8.05 -8.37
C GLU A 57 3.18 7.07 -7.24
N TYR A 58 1.93 6.69 -6.96
CA TYR A 58 1.58 5.91 -5.77
C TYR A 58 1.36 4.43 -6.05
N ALA A 59 0.78 4.09 -7.20
CA ALA A 59 0.59 2.70 -7.61
C ALA A 59 1.94 1.95 -7.64
N ASP A 60 2.97 2.54 -8.26
CA ASP A 60 4.29 1.93 -8.36
C ASP A 60 4.97 1.79 -7.00
N LYS A 61 4.89 2.82 -6.14
CA LYS A 61 5.46 2.77 -4.77
C LYS A 61 4.78 1.73 -3.89
N ALA A 62 3.47 1.59 -3.98
CA ALA A 62 2.72 0.58 -3.22
C ALA A 62 3.12 -0.84 -3.65
N ILE A 63 3.26 -1.07 -4.95
CA ILE A 63 3.73 -2.34 -5.51
C ILE A 63 5.16 -2.63 -5.05
N GLU A 64 6.06 -1.65 -5.14
CA GLU A 64 7.46 -1.80 -4.73
C GLU A 64 7.57 -2.19 -3.25
N LEU A 65 6.84 -1.52 -2.36
CA LEU A 65 6.82 -1.85 -0.93
C LEU A 65 6.28 -3.26 -0.66
N GLY A 66 5.27 -3.70 -1.41
CA GLY A 66 4.74 -5.06 -1.34
C GLY A 66 5.79 -6.11 -1.71
N PHE A 67 6.51 -5.92 -2.82
CA PHE A 67 7.62 -6.79 -3.22
C PHE A 67 8.76 -6.80 -2.20
N ASP A 68 9.08 -5.64 -1.64
CA ASP A 68 10.10 -5.50 -0.61
C ASP A 68 9.74 -6.22 0.69
N PHE A 69 8.47 -6.19 1.07
CA PHE A 69 7.97 -6.94 2.22
C PHE A 69 8.03 -8.45 1.98
N GLY A 70 7.59 -8.92 0.80
CA GLY A 70 7.68 -10.33 0.40
C GLY A 70 9.12 -10.86 0.48
N ARG A 71 10.08 -10.12 -0.09
CA ARG A 71 11.51 -10.48 -0.03
C ARG A 71 12.05 -10.55 1.41
N LYS A 72 11.63 -9.64 2.29
CA LYS A 72 12.02 -9.64 3.70
C LYS A 72 11.40 -10.81 4.47
N MET A 73 10.19 -11.23 4.11
CA MET A 73 9.53 -12.40 4.68
C MET A 73 10.20 -13.70 4.25
N ASP A 74 10.50 -13.87 2.95
CA ASP A 74 11.21 -15.04 2.43
C ASP A 74 12.56 -15.22 3.10
N LYS A 75 13.36 -14.14 3.17
CA LYS A 75 14.64 -14.15 3.87
C LYS A 75 14.50 -14.53 5.35
N LYS A 76 13.46 -14.04 6.02
CA LYS A 76 13.23 -14.36 7.44
C LYS A 76 12.87 -15.82 7.65
N ILE A 77 12.11 -16.42 6.73
CA ILE A 77 11.80 -17.86 6.73
C ILE A 77 13.07 -18.69 6.45
N GLU A 78 13.93 -18.26 5.52
CA GLU A 78 15.20 -18.92 5.22
C GLU A 78 16.22 -18.83 6.37
N ASP A 79 16.25 -17.70 7.08
CA ASP A 79 17.11 -17.48 8.25
C ASP A 79 16.60 -18.28 9.47
N ASP A 80 15.29 -18.51 9.59
CA ASP A 80 14.63 -19.36 10.60
C ASP A 80 14.78 -20.88 10.31
N LYS A 81 15.96 -21.33 9.86
CA LYS A 81 16.33 -22.76 9.67
C LYS A 81 16.33 -23.63 10.94
N THR A 82 15.67 -23.19 12.01
CA THR A 82 15.34 -23.96 13.21
C THR A 82 13.84 -24.20 13.41
N ILE A 83 12.98 -23.87 12.44
CA ILE A 83 11.57 -24.30 12.49
C ILE A 83 11.54 -25.82 12.26
N LEU A 84 11.59 -26.58 13.36
CA LEU A 84 11.10 -27.95 13.40
C LEU A 84 9.61 -27.90 13.06
N ILE A 85 9.28 -28.16 11.80
CA ILE A 85 7.90 -28.35 11.37
C ILE A 85 7.41 -29.61 12.10
N ASP A 86 6.59 -29.43 13.14
CA ASP A 86 5.93 -30.53 13.84
C ASP A 86 4.87 -31.13 12.91
N ASN A 87 5.28 -32.17 12.19
CA ASN A 87 4.41 -32.92 11.28
C ASN A 87 3.36 -33.78 12.03
N SER A 88 3.28 -33.75 13.36
CA SER A 88 2.28 -34.53 14.13
C SER A 88 0.82 -34.17 13.82
N LYS A 89 0.59 -33.04 13.12
CA LYS A 89 -0.76 -32.60 12.70
C LYS A 89 -0.97 -32.63 11.19
N ASP A 90 -0.08 -33.26 10.42
CA ASP A 90 -0.30 -33.45 8.98
C ASP A 90 -1.49 -34.40 8.75
N PRO A 91 -2.61 -33.94 8.18
CA PRO A 91 -3.78 -34.78 7.93
C PRO A 91 -3.46 -35.96 6.99
N LYS A 92 -2.40 -35.87 6.19
CA LYS A 92 -1.97 -36.93 5.26
C LYS A 92 -1.16 -38.04 5.93
N LEU A 93 -0.72 -37.88 7.17
CA LEU A 93 -0.03 -38.93 7.93
C LEU A 93 -1.00 -39.93 8.59
N ASN A 94 -2.30 -39.61 8.70
CA ASN A 94 -3.33 -40.54 9.17
C ASN A 94 -3.80 -41.54 8.10
N ASP A 95 -3.37 -41.41 6.85
CA ASP A 95 -3.79 -42.25 5.72
C ASP A 95 -2.86 -43.44 5.44
N LYS A 96 -1.95 -43.76 6.35
CA LYS A 96 -1.19 -45.02 6.30
C LYS A 96 -1.47 -45.84 7.55
N SER A 97 -2.46 -46.71 7.40
CA SER A 97 -2.59 -47.98 8.15
C SER A 97 -1.30 -48.79 8.12
#